data_AF-A0A955TFH4-F1
#
_entry.id   AF-A0A955TFH4-F1
#
_cell.length_a   1.000
_cell.length_b   1.000
_cell.length_c   1.000
_cell.angle_alpha   90.00
_cell.angle_beta   90.00
_cell.angle_gamma   90.00
#
_symmetry.space_group_name_H-M   'P 1'
#
loop_
_entity.id
_entity.type
_entity.pdbx_description
1 polymer ?
#
loop_
_entity_poly.entity_id
_entity_poly.type
_entity_poly.pdbx_seq_one_letter_code
_entity_poly.pdbx_strand_id
1 'polypeptide(L)'
;QRLYGVPNASPYVKDGINDYIVTGAQGAVNPAQVGTKASVHYHPLIAPGQSITYRLRLTNLPPTEGQLGEEFETIFPARRQEADDFFAKRLGTCHSADAQNVQRQAFAGMLWSKQFYHFDVRTWLAGDPTGPPPPA
;
A
#
# COMPACT_ATOMS: atom_id res chain seq x y z
N GLN A 1 2.18 23.99 -5.48
CA GLN A 1 2.29 24.70 -6.79
C GLN A 1 0.97 24.75 -7.53
N ARG A 2 0.42 23.65 -8.05
CA ARG A 2 -0.82 23.71 -8.88
C ARG A 2 -2.08 24.15 -8.11
N LEU A 3 -2.20 23.80 -6.83
CA LEU A 3 -3.41 24.06 -6.03
C LEU A 3 -3.54 25.53 -5.57
N TYR A 4 -2.42 26.17 -5.17
CA TYR A 4 -2.42 27.51 -4.57
C TYR A 4 -1.43 28.48 -5.22
N GLY A 5 -0.77 28.11 -6.33
CA GLY A 5 0.26 28.93 -6.97
C GLY A 5 1.59 29.04 -6.20
N VAL A 6 1.67 28.55 -4.96
CA VAL A 6 2.87 28.65 -4.11
C VAL A 6 3.86 27.51 -4.42
N PRO A 7 5.19 27.78 -4.43
CA PRO A 7 6.22 26.76 -4.52
C PRO A 7 6.05 25.63 -3.48
N ASN A 8 6.33 24.39 -3.89
CA ASN A 8 6.35 23.27 -2.95
C ASN A 8 7.63 23.34 -2.13
N ALA A 9 7.60 22.86 -0.88
CA ALA A 9 8.80 22.74 -0.04
C ALA A 9 9.86 21.80 -0.63
N SER A 10 9.44 20.83 -1.44
CA SER A 10 10.30 19.90 -2.18
C SER A 10 9.73 19.69 -3.59
N PRO A 11 10.59 19.49 -4.61
CA PRO A 11 10.14 19.11 -5.94
C PRO A 11 9.51 17.70 -5.98
N TYR A 12 9.87 16.81 -5.04
CA TYR A 12 9.40 15.42 -5.01
C TYR A 12 8.12 15.32 -4.17
N VAL A 13 6.98 15.41 -4.85
CA VAL A 13 5.65 15.38 -4.23
C VAL A 13 4.93 14.06 -4.47
N LYS A 14 3.78 13.86 -3.81
CA LYS A 14 2.98 12.64 -3.92
C LYS A 14 2.64 12.25 -5.37
N ASP A 15 2.50 13.25 -6.25
CA ASP A 15 2.14 13.06 -7.65
C ASP A 15 3.35 12.67 -8.52
N GLY A 16 4.57 12.69 -7.96
CA GLY A 16 5.80 12.45 -8.74
C GLY A 16 5.87 11.07 -9.39
N ILE A 17 5.34 10.03 -8.75
CA ILE A 17 5.25 8.68 -9.34
C ILE A 17 4.28 8.68 -10.54
N ASN A 18 3.13 9.36 -10.41
CA ASN A 18 2.18 9.51 -11.51
C ASN A 18 2.82 10.26 -12.68
N ASP A 19 3.44 11.41 -12.40
CA ASP A 19 4.03 12.25 -13.44
C ASP A 19 5.18 11.51 -14.14
N TYR A 20 5.97 10.72 -13.42
CA TYR A 20 7.00 9.85 -14.00
C TYR A 20 6.40 8.82 -14.96
N ILE A 21 5.36 8.09 -14.55
CA ILE A 21 4.79 6.98 -15.32
C ILE A 21 3.95 7.49 -16.51
N VAL A 22 3.07 8.46 -16.27
CA VAL A 22 2.07 8.91 -17.25
C VAL A 22 2.65 9.91 -18.24
N THR A 23 3.50 10.83 -17.76
CA THR A 23 4.02 11.93 -18.59
C THR A 23 5.48 11.77 -18.99
N GLY A 24 6.17 10.75 -18.44
CA GLY A 24 7.60 10.55 -18.68
C GLY A 24 8.50 11.57 -17.97
N ALA A 25 7.98 12.31 -16.99
CA ALA A 25 8.73 13.34 -16.26
C ALA A 25 9.75 12.68 -15.31
N GLN A 26 10.90 12.28 -15.84
CA GLN A 26 11.91 11.51 -15.08
C GLN A 26 12.43 12.23 -13.84
N GLY A 27 12.47 13.56 -13.84
CA GLY A 27 12.87 14.37 -12.69
C GLY A 27 11.81 14.52 -11.58
N ALA A 28 10.62 13.95 -11.76
CA ALA A 28 9.54 14.04 -10.78
C ALA A 28 9.71 13.09 -9.57
N VAL A 29 10.58 12.09 -9.69
CA VAL A 29 10.94 11.15 -8.61
C VAL A 29 12.31 11.49 -8.05
N ASN A 30 12.50 11.23 -6.75
CA ASN A 30 13.76 11.52 -6.08
C ASN A 30 14.88 10.58 -6.56
N PRO A 31 15.94 11.09 -7.22
CA PRO A 31 17.04 10.26 -7.69
C PRO A 31 17.85 9.62 -6.55
N ALA A 32 17.78 10.18 -5.34
CA ALA A 32 18.41 9.59 -4.16
C ALA A 32 17.65 8.37 -3.60
N GLN A 33 16.51 7.98 -4.18
CA GLN A 33 15.72 6.81 -3.80
C GLN A 33 15.26 6.80 -2.32
N VAL A 34 15.03 7.99 -1.77
CA VAL A 34 14.50 8.18 -0.40
C VAL A 34 13.19 8.95 -0.42
N GLY A 35 12.27 8.59 0.46
CA GLY A 35 10.97 9.26 0.60
C GLY A 35 9.96 8.42 1.36
N THR A 36 8.75 8.98 1.52
CA THR A 36 7.63 8.31 2.21
C THR A 36 6.70 7.56 1.25
N LYS A 37 7.01 7.57 -0.04
CA LYS A 37 6.26 6.90 -1.09
C LYS A 37 7.24 6.23 -2.06
N ALA A 38 6.92 5.01 -2.46
CA ALA A 38 7.68 4.24 -3.42
C ALA A 38 6.71 3.45 -4.30
N SER A 39 7.13 3.15 -5.52
CA SER A 39 6.44 2.25 -6.43
C SER A 39 7.46 1.42 -7.16
N VAL A 40 7.13 0.17 -7.42
CA VAL A 40 7.90 -0.65 -8.35
C VAL A 40 7.36 -0.42 -9.75
N HIS A 41 8.25 -0.20 -10.72
CA HIS A 41 7.89 0.06 -12.11
C HIS A 41 8.37 -1.12 -12.97
N TYR A 42 7.46 -2.06 -13.23
CA TYR A 42 7.69 -3.20 -14.13
C TYR A 42 7.11 -2.89 -15.51
N HIS A 43 7.90 -3.08 -16.56
CA HIS A 43 7.45 -2.86 -17.94
C HIS A 43 7.76 -4.07 -18.85
N PRO A 44 7.26 -5.28 -18.50
CA PRO A 44 7.52 -6.47 -19.30
C PRO A 44 6.69 -6.50 -20.58
N LEU A 45 7.20 -7.17 -21.61
CA LEU A 45 6.41 -7.59 -22.76
C LEU A 45 5.83 -8.99 -22.46
N ILE A 46 4.50 -9.11 -22.39
CA ILE A 46 3.80 -10.38 -22.14
C ILE A 46 3.11 -10.81 -23.44
N ALA A 47 3.51 -11.95 -24.00
CA ALA A 47 2.93 -12.47 -25.23
C ALA A 47 1.51 -13.05 -25.00
N PRO A 48 0.68 -13.22 -26.06
CA PRO A 48 -0.64 -13.82 -25.92
C PRO A 48 -0.61 -15.18 -25.22
N GLY A 49 -1.47 -15.35 -24.22
CA GLY A 49 -1.55 -16.57 -23.41
C GLY A 49 -0.41 -16.76 -22.40
N GLN A 50 0.55 -15.84 -22.32
CA GLN A 50 1.61 -15.86 -21.31
C GLN A 50 1.22 -15.09 -20.05
N SER A 51 1.89 -15.41 -18.95
CA SER A 51 1.77 -14.71 -17.68
C SER A 51 3.14 -14.50 -17.04
N ILE A 52 3.30 -13.41 -16.31
CA ILE A 52 4.47 -13.16 -15.46
C ILE A 52 3.99 -13.04 -14.02
N THR A 53 4.73 -13.67 -13.11
CA THR A 53 4.46 -13.61 -11.67
C THR A 53 5.62 -12.94 -10.97
N TYR A 54 5.34 -11.87 -10.23
CA TYR A 54 6.30 -11.20 -9.36
C TYR A 54 6.03 -11.58 -7.91
N ARG A 55 7.07 -12.01 -7.19
CA ARG A 55 7.03 -12.29 -5.74
C ARG A 55 7.71 -11.14 -5.03
N LEU A 56 7.03 -10.53 -4.07
CA LEU A 56 7.49 -9.34 -3.37
C LEU A 56 7.37 -9.53 -1.86
N ARG A 57 8.37 -9.03 -1.13
CA ARG A 57 8.33 -8.92 0.32
C ARG A 57 8.74 -7.50 0.70
N LEU A 58 7.83 -6.78 1.37
CA LEU A 58 8.17 -5.50 2.00
C LEU A 58 8.86 -5.81 3.32
N THR A 59 10.05 -5.27 3.51
CA THR A 59 10.88 -5.47 4.70
C THR A 59 11.64 -4.18 5.02
N ASN A 60 11.82 -3.90 6.30
CA ASN A 60 12.71 -2.84 6.80
C ASN A 60 14.12 -3.34 7.10
N LEU A 61 14.40 -4.62 6.81
CA LEU A 61 15.72 -5.23 6.91
C LEU A 61 16.38 -5.31 5.52
N PRO A 62 17.71 -5.25 5.43
CA PRO A 62 18.40 -5.53 4.17
C PRO A 62 17.96 -6.89 3.59
N PRO A 63 17.71 -6.97 2.28
CA PRO A 63 17.36 -8.23 1.64
C PRO A 63 18.54 -9.20 1.75
N THR A 64 18.28 -10.40 2.24
CA THR A 64 19.22 -11.50 2.26
C THR A 64 18.85 -12.52 1.18
N GLU A 65 19.84 -13.29 0.72
CA GLU A 65 19.59 -14.38 -0.21
C GLU A 65 18.57 -15.39 0.39
N GLY A 66 17.68 -15.92 -0.43
CA GLY A 66 16.68 -16.91 -0.01
C GLY A 66 15.40 -16.38 0.67
N GLN A 67 15.22 -15.06 0.88
CA GLN A 67 14.01 -14.50 1.52
C GLN A 67 12.68 -14.78 0.78
N LEU A 68 12.77 -15.05 -0.52
CA LEU A 68 11.64 -15.47 -1.37
C LEU A 68 11.82 -16.91 -1.89
N GLY A 69 12.53 -17.74 -1.11
CA GLY A 69 12.79 -19.14 -1.42
C GLY A 69 11.68 -20.07 -0.93
N GLU A 70 12.05 -21.30 -0.53
CA GLU A 70 11.11 -22.36 -0.14
C GLU A 70 10.15 -21.96 1.00
N GLU A 71 10.63 -21.13 1.93
CA GLU A 71 9.79 -20.62 3.03
C GLU A 71 8.62 -19.79 2.48
N PHE A 72 8.86 -18.95 1.47
CA PHE A 72 7.79 -18.18 0.84
C PHE A 72 6.78 -19.09 0.15
N GLU A 73 7.26 -20.08 -0.60
CA GLU A 73 6.40 -21.08 -1.27
C GLU A 73 5.61 -21.95 -0.28
N THR A 74 6.06 -22.03 0.98
CA THR A 74 5.33 -22.74 2.03
C THR A 74 4.35 -21.81 2.75
N ILE A 75 4.81 -20.64 3.19
CA ILE A 75 4.02 -19.72 4.02
C ILE A 75 2.90 -19.07 3.21
N PHE A 76 3.16 -18.61 1.99
CA PHE A 76 2.16 -17.86 1.23
C PHE A 76 0.92 -18.70 0.91
N PRO A 77 1.04 -19.94 0.39
CA PRO A 77 -0.11 -20.83 0.22
C PRO A 77 -0.78 -21.21 1.55
N ALA A 78 -0.01 -21.45 2.61
CA ALA A 78 -0.58 -21.78 3.92
C ALA A 78 -1.44 -20.63 4.47
N ARG A 79 -0.94 -19.40 4.45
CA ARG A 79 -1.70 -18.20 4.88
C ARG A 79 -2.94 -17.96 4.02
N ARG A 80 -2.85 -18.25 2.71
CA ARG A 80 -4.02 -18.20 1.81
C ARG A 80 -5.07 -19.23 2.22
N GLN A 81 -4.68 -20.49 2.44
CA GLN A 81 -5.59 -21.54 2.86
C GLN A 81 -6.24 -21.22 4.21
N GLU A 82 -5.47 -20.75 5.19
CA GLU A 82 -6.01 -20.33 6.49
C GLU A 82 -7.05 -19.21 6.35
N ALA A 83 -6.81 -18.24 5.47
CA ALA A 83 -7.77 -17.18 5.18
C ALA A 83 -9.03 -17.76 4.50
N ASP A 84 -8.86 -18.66 3.55
CA ASP A 84 -9.97 -19.35 2.87
C ASP A 84 -10.84 -20.11 3.89
N ASP A 85 -10.22 -20.89 4.77
CA ASP A 85 -10.89 -21.64 5.85
C ASP A 85 -11.59 -20.72 6.86
N PHE A 86 -10.95 -19.60 7.21
CA PHE A 86 -11.51 -18.61 8.12
C PHE A 86 -12.81 -18.00 7.58
N PHE A 87 -12.83 -17.62 6.30
CA PHE A 87 -14.01 -17.02 5.68
C PHE A 87 -15.07 -18.07 5.34
N ALA A 88 -14.68 -19.30 4.96
CA ALA A 88 -15.61 -20.39 4.68
C ALA A 88 -16.57 -20.65 5.86
N LYS A 89 -16.06 -20.58 7.11
CA LYS A 89 -16.86 -20.74 8.33
C LYS A 89 -17.86 -19.61 8.60
N ARG A 90 -17.83 -18.52 7.83
CA ARG A 90 -18.63 -17.30 8.02
C ARG A 90 -19.60 -17.02 6.87
N LEU A 91 -19.69 -17.91 5.89
CA LEU A 91 -20.48 -17.73 4.68
C LEU A 91 -22.01 -17.71 4.91
N GLY A 92 -22.49 -18.19 6.06
CA GLY A 92 -23.93 -18.24 6.35
C GLY A 92 -24.68 -19.06 5.29
N THR A 93 -25.72 -18.48 4.69
CA THR A 93 -26.55 -19.09 3.63
C THR A 93 -26.06 -18.79 2.21
N CYS A 94 -24.91 -18.13 2.04
CA CYS A 94 -24.35 -17.84 0.72
C CYS A 94 -23.68 -19.09 0.11
N HIS A 95 -24.43 -19.83 -0.70
CA HIS A 95 -23.97 -21.11 -1.27
C HIS A 95 -23.25 -20.97 -2.62
N SER A 96 -23.40 -19.86 -3.35
CA SER A 96 -22.71 -19.68 -4.65
C SER A 96 -21.29 -19.15 -4.47
N ALA A 97 -20.35 -19.61 -5.29
CA ALA A 97 -18.95 -19.16 -5.26
C ALA A 97 -18.82 -17.64 -5.48
N ASP A 98 -19.68 -17.06 -6.31
CA ASP A 98 -19.70 -15.62 -6.55
C ASP A 98 -20.12 -14.83 -5.30
N ALA A 99 -21.21 -15.25 -4.64
CA ALA A 99 -21.66 -14.62 -3.40
C ALA A 99 -20.59 -14.71 -2.28
N GLN A 100 -19.87 -15.83 -2.21
CA GLN A 100 -18.75 -16.00 -1.28
C GLN A 100 -17.60 -15.03 -1.59
N ASN A 101 -17.25 -14.86 -2.86
CA ASN A 101 -16.24 -13.91 -3.30
C ASN A 101 -16.63 -12.45 -2.99
N VAL A 102 -17.89 -12.07 -3.27
CA VAL A 102 -18.44 -10.74 -2.94
C VAL A 102 -18.38 -10.49 -1.44
N GLN A 103 -18.82 -11.45 -0.61
CA GLN A 103 -18.79 -11.30 0.84
C GLN A 103 -17.35 -11.12 1.37
N ARG A 104 -16.39 -11.90 0.87
CA ARG A 104 -14.98 -11.77 1.26
C ARG A 104 -14.42 -10.40 0.90
N GLN A 105 -14.71 -9.89 -0.29
CA GLN A 105 -14.30 -8.56 -0.71
C GLN A 105 -14.94 -7.47 0.18
N ALA A 106 -16.21 -7.63 0.57
CA ALA A 106 -16.86 -6.72 1.51
C ALA A 106 -16.18 -6.72 2.88
N PHE A 107 -15.85 -7.89 3.45
CA PHE A 107 -15.09 -7.98 4.70
C PHE A 107 -13.70 -7.35 4.57
N ALA A 108 -12.99 -7.62 3.48
CA ALA A 108 -11.69 -7.00 3.21
C ALA A 108 -11.81 -5.48 3.13
N GLY A 109 -12.84 -4.96 2.46
CA GLY A 109 -13.13 -3.52 2.40
C GLY A 109 -13.40 -2.91 3.77
N MET A 110 -14.20 -3.55 4.62
CA MET A 110 -14.45 -3.09 5.99
C MET A 110 -13.18 -3.08 6.86
N LEU A 111 -12.34 -4.10 6.73
CA LEU A 111 -11.06 -4.15 7.45
C LEU A 111 -10.08 -3.09 6.95
N TRP A 112 -9.98 -2.91 5.63
CA TRP A 112 -9.09 -1.92 5.01
C TRP A 112 -9.50 -0.48 5.31
N SER A 113 -10.80 -0.24 5.45
CA SER A 113 -11.37 1.06 5.81
C SER A 113 -11.56 1.27 7.31
N LYS A 114 -11.11 0.32 8.15
CA LYS A 114 -11.17 0.45 9.60
C LYS A 114 -10.17 1.52 10.05
N GLN A 115 -10.67 2.70 10.37
CA GLN A 115 -9.86 3.82 10.83
C GLN A 115 -9.72 3.79 12.35
N PHE A 116 -8.51 4.04 12.83
CA PHE A 116 -8.22 4.29 14.24
C PHE A 116 -7.91 5.77 14.39
N TYR A 117 -8.63 6.45 15.28
CA TYR A 117 -8.40 7.84 15.62
C TYR A 117 -7.83 7.91 17.03
N HIS A 118 -6.55 8.27 17.14
CA HIS A 118 -5.90 8.51 18.41
C HIS A 118 -6.15 9.97 18.82
N PHE A 119 -7.06 10.18 19.79
CA PHE A 119 -7.41 11.50 20.28
C PHE A 119 -6.66 11.82 21.57
N ASP A 120 -5.50 12.48 21.44
CA ASP A 120 -4.71 12.97 22.57
C ASP A 120 -4.96 14.46 22.82
N VAL A 121 -5.82 14.75 23.79
CA VAL A 121 -6.19 16.13 24.18
C VAL A 121 -4.98 16.92 24.68
N ARG A 122 -4.02 16.26 25.35
CA ARG A 122 -2.85 16.94 25.89
C ARG A 122 -1.94 17.42 24.77
N THR A 123 -1.69 16.58 23.76
CA THR A 123 -0.94 16.98 22.57
C THR A 123 -1.65 18.12 21.83
N TRP A 124 -2.97 18.06 21.73
CA TRP A 124 -3.73 19.12 21.06
C TRP A 124 -3.64 20.48 21.79
N LEU A 125 -3.77 20.49 23.12
CA LEU A 125 -3.63 21.70 23.93
C LEU A 125 -2.20 22.25 23.93
N ALA A 126 -1.18 21.39 23.84
CA ALA A 126 0.21 21.82 23.71
C ALA A 126 0.52 22.45 22.34
N GLY A 127 -0.26 22.11 21.31
CA GLY A 127 -0.08 22.57 19.94
C GLY A 127 0.99 21.81 19.15
N ASP A 128 1.04 22.08 17.85
CA ASP A 128 2.06 21.52 16.94
C ASP A 128 3.42 22.21 17.19
N PRO A 129 4.49 21.47 17.51
CA PRO A 129 5.83 22.04 17.71
C PRO A 129 6.39 22.79 16.49
N THR A 130 5.88 22.48 15.29
CA THR A 130 6.28 23.11 14.02
C THR A 130 5.41 24.32 13.66
N GLY A 131 4.34 24.56 14.41
CA GLY A 131 3.45 25.72 14.28
C GLY A 131 3.67 26.75 15.39
N PRO A 132 3.07 27.94 15.26
CA PRO A 132 2.97 28.87 16.39
C PRO A 132 2.17 28.22 17.52
N PRO A 133 2.49 28.53 18.80
CA PRO A 133 1.75 27.97 19.93
C PRO A 133 0.27 28.35 19.87
N PRO A 134 -0.65 27.48 20.34
CA PRO A 134 -2.07 27.81 20.39
C PRO A 134 -2.31 29.03 21.29
N PRO A 135 -3.29 29.90 20.96
CA PRO A 135 -3.69 30.98 21.85
C PRO A 135 -4.25 30.40 23.17
N ALA A 136 -4.00 31.12 24.27
CA ALA A 136 -4.45 30.76 25.61
C ALA A 136 -5.97 30.85 25.79
#